data_AF-A0AAW2X1W8-F1
#
_entry.id   AF-A0AAW2X1W8-F1
#
_cell.length_a   1.000
_cell.length_b   1.000
_cell.length_c   1.000
_cell.angle_alpha   90.00
_cell.angle_beta   90.00
_cell.angle_gamma   90.00
#
_symmetry.space_group_name_H-M   'P 1'
#
loop_
_entity.id
_entity.type
_entity.pdbx_description
1 polymer ?
#
loop_
_entity_poly.entity_id
_entity_poly.type
_entity_poly.pdbx_seq_one_letter_code
_entity_poly.pdbx_strand_id
1 'polypeptide(L)' 'MAVEVPTATSNALICAFTQGLQDGNFFKSLTKKPPRNFYNLLAIVEQYINLEKAREYKNVVFGEKRKEQEDEDAFSE' A
#
# COMPACT_ATOMS: atom_id res chain seq x y z
N MET A 1 -39.48 -5.64 15.01
CA MET A 1 -39.13 -5.00 13.73
C MET A 1 -37.61 -5.06 13.59
N ALA A 2 -37.09 -5.74 12.58
CA ALA A 2 -35.65 -5.69 12.29
C ALA A 2 -35.33 -4.29 11.74
N VAL A 3 -34.38 -3.60 12.36
CA VAL A 3 -33.87 -2.33 11.82
C VAL A 3 -33.05 -2.70 10.60
N GLU A 4 -33.59 -2.45 9.40
CA GLU A 4 -32.78 -2.53 8.19
C GLU A 4 -31.72 -1.43 8.27
N VAL A 5 -30.49 -1.83 8.60
CA VAL A 5 -29.34 -0.95 8.52
C VAL A 5 -29.15 -0.62 7.05
N PRO A 6 -29.15 0.65 6.62
CA PRO A 6 -28.86 1.00 5.24
C PRO A 6 -27.45 0.50 4.91
N THR A 7 -27.35 -0.59 4.16
CA THR A 7 -26.07 -1.09 3.70
C THR A 7 -25.44 0.00 2.84
N ALA A 8 -24.28 0.50 3.23
CA ALA A 8 -23.59 1.53 2.48
C ALA A 8 -23.37 1.06 1.04
N THR A 9 -23.70 1.91 0.07
CA THR A 9 -23.47 1.56 -1.34
C THR A 9 -21.97 1.44 -1.60
N SER A 10 -21.59 0.63 -2.59
CA SER A 10 -20.18 0.50 -2.98
C SER A 10 -19.52 1.86 -3.24
N ASN A 11 -20.27 2.82 -3.80
CA ASN A 11 -19.76 4.18 -4.03
C ASN A 11 -19.53 4.94 -2.72
N ALA A 12 -20.45 4.86 -1.76
CA ALA A 12 -20.28 5.51 -0.46
C ALA A 12 -19.03 4.99 0.28
N LEU A 13 -18.78 3.67 0.22
CA LEU A 13 -17.59 3.06 0.81
C LEU A 13 -16.30 3.51 0.13
N ILE A 14 -16.28 3.54 -1.21
CA ILE A 14 -15.11 4.02 -1.98
C ILE A 14 -14.83 5.49 -1.68
N CYS A 15 -15.87 6.34 -1.63
CA CYS A 15 -15.73 7.76 -1.32
C CYS A 15 -15.22 7.97 0.11
N ALA A 16 -15.82 7.32 1.10
CA ALA A 16 -15.39 7.43 2.50
C ALA A 16 -13.93 6.99 2.68
N PHE A 17 -13.54 5.88 2.03
CA PHE A 17 -12.15 5.42 2.04
C PHE A 17 -11.21 6.44 1.40
N THR A 18 -11.54 6.95 0.21
CA THR A 18 -10.69 7.89 -0.54
C THR A 18 -10.53 9.23 0.17
N GLN A 19 -11.56 9.70 0.88
CA GLN A 19 -11.52 10.94 1.68
C GLN A 19 -10.55 10.85 2.87
N GLY A 20 -10.36 9.66 3.44
CA GLY A 20 -9.43 9.45 4.56
C GLY A 20 -7.96 9.28 4.14
N LEU A 21 -7.67 9.22 2.83
CA LEU A 21 -6.31 9.02 2.34
C LEU A 21 -5.52 10.33 2.35
N GLN A 22 -4.26 10.23 2.78
CA GLN A 22 -3.28 11.30 2.60
C GLN A 22 -2.86 11.42 1.13
N ASP A 23 -2.46 12.62 0.70
CA ASP A 23 -1.90 12.78 -0.64
C ASP A 23 -0.61 11.96 -0.78
N GLY A 24 -0.56 11.13 -1.81
CA GLY A 24 0.50 10.13 -1.98
C GLY A 24 0.32 9.32 -3.25
N ASN A 25 1.29 8.45 -3.53
CA ASN A 25 1.30 7.65 -4.76
C ASN A 25 0.07 6.74 -4.89
N PHE A 26 -0.39 6.17 -3.77
CA PHE A 26 -1.60 5.37 -3.73
C PHE A 26 -2.86 6.20 -4.03
N PHE A 27 -3.04 7.34 -3.35
CA PHE A 27 -4.16 8.25 -3.61
C PHE A 27 -4.20 8.71 -5.07
N LYS A 28 -3.05 9.14 -5.62
CA LYS A 28 -2.91 9.53 -7.03
C LYS A 28 -3.23 8.39 -8.00
N SER A 29 -2.95 7.14 -7.62
CA SER A 29 -3.32 5.97 -8.43
C SER A 29 -4.84 5.78 -8.49
N LEU A 30 -5.51 5.89 -7.34
CA LEU A 30 -6.97 5.77 -7.24
C LEU A 30 -7.71 6.88 -7.99
N THR A 31 -7.21 8.11 -7.98
CA THR A 31 -7.84 9.22 -8.73
C THR A 31 -7.67 9.07 -10.24
N LYS A 32 -6.55 8.50 -10.70
CA LYS A 32 -6.31 8.23 -12.14
C LYS A 32 -7.14 7.06 -12.65
N LYS A 33 -7.30 6.00 -11.85
CA LYS A 33 -8.08 4.82 -12.21
C LYS A 33 -9.02 4.46 -11.06
N PRO A 34 -10.22 5.05 -11.02
CA PRO A 34 -11.18 4.80 -9.95
C PRO A 34 -11.57 3.32 -9.89
N PRO A 35 -11.70 2.74 -8.68
CA PRO A 35 -12.12 1.36 -8.52
C PRO A 35 -13.58 1.20 -8.94
N ARG A 36 -13.89 0.08 -9.62
CA ARG A 36 -15.26 -0.19 -10.13
C ARG A 36 -16.25 -0.54 -9.03
N ASN A 37 -15.77 -1.17 -7.97
CA ASN A 37 -16.55 -1.56 -6.80
C ASN A 37 -15.61 -1.72 -5.59
N PHE A 38 -16.19 -1.93 -4.42
CA PHE A 38 -15.43 -2.03 -3.17
C PHE A 38 -14.45 -3.21 -3.17
N TYR A 39 -14.79 -4.36 -3.75
CA TYR A 39 -13.86 -5.49 -3.85
C TYR A 39 -12.64 -5.18 -4.73
N ASN A 40 -12.84 -4.45 -5.83
CA ASN A 40 -11.75 -3.99 -6.67
C ASN A 40 -10.84 -3.00 -5.94
N LEU A 41 -11.41 -2.13 -5.10
CA LEU A 41 -10.64 -1.26 -4.22
C LEU A 41 -9.76 -2.08 -3.25
N LEU A 42 -10.32 -3.09 -2.58
CA LEU A 42 -9.56 -3.94 -1.66
C LEU A 42 -8.39 -4.65 -2.35
N ALA A 43 -8.60 -5.18 -3.56
CA ALA A 43 -7.52 -5.81 -4.33
C ALA A 43 -6.40 -4.83 -4.70
N ILE A 44 -6.73 -3.58 -5.04
CA ILE A 44 -5.75 -2.53 -5.32
C ILE A 44 -4.97 -2.15 -4.05
N VAL A 45 -5.64 -2.06 -2.90
CA VAL A 45 -5.00 -1.82 -1.60
C VAL A 45 -4.00 -2.93 -1.26
N GLU A 46 -4.41 -4.19 -1.37
CA GLU A 46 -3.56 -5.33 -1.08
C GLU A 46 -2.31 -5.37 -1.96
N GLN A 47 -2.48 -5.17 -3.28
CA GLN A 47 -1.35 -5.09 -4.20
C GLN A 47 -0.39 -3.95 -3.85
N TYR A 48 -0.91 -2.78 -3.48
CA TYR A 48 -0.08 -1.66 -3.09
C TYR A 48 0.75 -1.97 -1.83
N ILE A 49 0.12 -2.53 -0.79
CA ILE A 49 0.80 -2.95 0.45
C ILE A 49 1.89 -3.97 0.15
N ASN A 50 1.61 -4.96 -0.70
CA ASN A 50 2.59 -5.98 -1.06
C ASN A 50 3.78 -5.38 -1.82
N LEU A 51 3.54 -4.43 -2.72
CA LEU A 51 4.61 -3.72 -3.43
C LEU A 51 5.45 -2.86 -2.48
N GLU A 52 4.83 -2.20 -1.52
CA GLU A 52 5.52 -1.38 -0.52
C GLU A 52 6.42 -2.24 0.36
N LYS A 53 5.89 -3.35 0.90
CA LYS A 53 6.69 -4.35 1.64
C LYS A 53 7.82 -4.94 0.81
N ALA A 54 7.61 -5.22 -0.48
CA ALA A 54 8.66 -5.71 -1.36
C ALA A 54 9.77 -4.68 -1.60
N ARG A 55 9.44 -3.39 -1.62
CA ARG A 55 10.42 -2.29 -1.71
C ARG A 55 11.22 -2.18 -0.42
N GLU A 56 10.55 -2.23 0.73
CA GLU A 56 11.20 -2.24 2.04
C GLU A 56 12.17 -3.41 2.16
N TYR A 57 11.74 -4.63 1.82
CA TYR A 57 12.59 -5.81 1.86
C TYR A 57 13.83 -5.67 0.96
N LYS A 58 13.66 -5.16 -0.28
CA LYS A 58 14.81 -4.87 -1.14
C LYS A 58 15.77 -3.87 -0.50
N ASN A 59 15.26 -2.79 0.07
CA ASN A 59 16.10 -1.77 0.70
C ASN A 59 16.85 -2.31 1.92
N VAL A 60 16.24 -3.21 2.70
CA VAL A 60 16.90 -3.91 3.80
C VAL A 60 17.99 -4.84 3.27
N VAL A 61 17.68 -5.72 2.32
CA VAL A 61 18.67 -6.66 1.76
C VAL A 61 19.84 -5.95 1.07
N PHE A 62 19.57 -4.89 0.30
CA PHE A 62 20.64 -4.11 -0.33
C PHE A 62 21.38 -3.22 0.68
N GLY A 63 20.74 -2.80 1.77
CA GLY A 63 21.38 -2.07 2.86
C GLY A 63 22.29 -2.95 3.71
N GLU A 64 21.87 -4.18 4.01
CA GLU A 64 22.66 -5.18 4.72
C GLU A 64 23.87 -5.63 3.91
N LYS A 65 23.71 -5.91 2.61
CA LYS A 65 24.84 -6.25 1.73
C LYS A 65 25.92 -5.16 1.67
N ARG A 66 25.55 -3.88 1.78
CA ARG A 66 26.54 -2.79 1.82
C ARG A 66 27.33 -2.79 3.13
N LYS A 67 26.67 -3.09 4.25
CA LYS A 67 27.33 -3.16 5.56
C LYS A 67 28.26 -4.36 5.67
N GLU A 68 27.83 -5.54 5.19
CA GLU A 68 28.69 -6.74 5.18
C GLU A 68 29.96 -6.51 4.36
N GLN A 69 29.85 -5.80 3.23
CA GLN A 69 31.01 -5.49 2.38
C GLN A 69 31.94 -4.43 3.03
N GLU A 70 31.38 -3.42 3.70
CA GLU A 70 32.17 -2.45 4.47
C GLU A 70 32.91 -3.10 5.66
N ASP A 71 32.30 -4.09 6.33
CA ASP A 71 32.92 -4.82 7.45
C ASP A 71 34.03 -5.80 6.98
N GLU A 72 33.88 -6.46 5.83
CA GLU A 72 34.93 -7.32 5.23
C GLU A 72 36.13 -6.51 4.74
N ASP A 73 35.89 -5.36 4.10
CA ASP A 73 36.96 -4.47 3.63
C ASP A 73 37.73 -3.85 4.82
N ALA A 74 37.04 -3.52 5.93
CA ALA A 74 37.67 -2.98 7.15
C ALA A 74 38.46 -4.01 7.98
N PHE A 75 38.20 -5.31 7.82
CA PHE A 75 38.95 -6.39 8.48
C PHE A 75 40.18 -6.85 7.68
N SER A 76 40.31 -6.37 6.44
CA SER A 76 41.37 -6.74 5.50
C SER A 76 42.52 -5.72 5.41
N GLU A 77 42.41 -4.58 6.13
CA GLU A 77 43.48 -3.58 6.37
C GLU A 77 44.15 -3.78 7.74
#